data_AF-A0A3D5UP44-F1
#
_entry.id   AF-A0A3D5UP44-F1
#
_cell.length_a   1.000
_cell.length_b   1.000
_cell.length_c   1.000
_cell.angle_alpha   90.00
_cell.angle_beta   90.00
_cell.angle_gamma   90.00
#
_symmetry.space_group_name_H-M   'P 1'
#
loop_
_entity.id
_entity.type
_entity.pdbx_description
1 polymer ?
#
loop_
_entity_poly.entity_id
_entity_poly.type
_entity_poly.pdbx_seq_one_letter_code
_entity_poly.pdbx_strand_id
1 'polypeptide(L)'
;MNKKWIIMLLVFILVLIVFWQVVLDDGEGERQNSNEESADEPDHQQEQEDLLYSTEDMDYEIEVIGEDLEIPWSIAPLPDGRLLVTERPGRVILLDGGEVRVLRDVEHVGEGGLLGIVTSPDFEQNRQVFLYYTYAAENQLFNRVSRFTLEENTLTDETTILDEIPGSQFHNGGRLKFGPDQKLYVTTGDAQQPERSQDTSSLSGKILRINPDGSIPEDNPFEDSPVYAYGLRNPQGMAWHPVSGDLFASDHGPNSQDEINLIVPGENYGWPIETCSEENPQYQEPLACYTDFTLAPSGMDFLPWERLDETPLYVAGLRGNRVMRVD
;
A
#
# COMPACT_ATOMS: atom_id res chain seq x y z
N MET A 1 19.14 -31.03 -53.58
CA MET A 1 19.53 -30.67 -52.20
C MET A 1 20.32 -29.37 -52.25
N ASN A 2 19.86 -28.33 -51.56
CA ASN A 2 20.31 -26.96 -51.77
C ASN A 2 21.70 -26.72 -51.13
N LYS A 3 22.68 -26.23 -51.89
CA LYS A 3 24.09 -26.10 -51.46
C LYS A 3 24.28 -25.27 -50.18
N LYS A 4 23.32 -24.40 -49.85
CA LYS A 4 23.31 -23.61 -48.60
C LYS A 4 23.13 -24.46 -47.34
N TRP A 5 22.42 -25.59 -47.41
CA TRP A 5 22.19 -26.48 -46.25
C TRP A 5 23.40 -27.36 -45.91
N ILE A 6 24.22 -27.70 -46.91
CA ILE A 6 25.43 -28.52 -46.72
C ILE A 6 26.52 -27.71 -46.00
N ILE A 7 26.64 -26.41 -46.30
CA ILE A 7 27.61 -25.52 -45.65
C ILE A 7 27.23 -25.27 -44.18
N MET A 8 25.93 -25.12 -43.89
CA MET A 8 25.46 -24.92 -42.51
C MET A 8 25.67 -26.16 -41.63
N LEU A 9 25.50 -27.37 -42.19
CA LEU A 9 25.73 -28.62 -41.47
C LEU A 9 27.22 -28.87 -41.18
N LEU A 10 28.11 -28.48 -42.11
CA LEU A 10 29.57 -28.61 -41.94
C LEU A 10 30.13 -27.64 -40.89
N VAL A 11 29.58 -26.42 -40.79
CA VAL A 11 29.97 -25.46 -39.75
C VAL A 11 29.52 -25.92 -38.36
N PHE A 12 28.34 -26.55 -38.25
CA PHE A 12 27.83 -27.06 -36.98
C PHE A 12 28.63 -28.26 -36.44
N ILE A 13 29.11 -29.14 -37.33
CA ILE A 13 29.96 -30.28 -36.94
C ILE A 13 31.36 -29.83 -36.52
N LEU A 14 31.92 -28.77 -37.13
CA LEU A 14 33.24 -28.25 -36.75
C LEU A 14 33.24 -27.60 -35.35
N VAL A 15 32.17 -26.90 -34.98
CA VAL A 15 32.03 -26.25 -33.67
C VAL A 15 31.87 -27.29 -32.54
N LEU A 16 31.19 -28.40 -32.81
CA LEU A 16 31.04 -29.50 -31.83
C LEU A 16 32.36 -30.27 -31.58
N ILE A 17 33.24 -30.38 -32.58
CA ILE A 17 34.54 -31.05 -32.42
C ILE A 17 35.51 -30.20 -31.58
N VAL A 18 35.49 -28.87 -31.75
CA VAL A 18 36.31 -27.95 -30.94
C VAL A 18 35.83 -27.91 -29.48
N PHE A 19 34.52 -28.01 -29.25
CA PHE A 19 33.95 -28.06 -27.89
C PHE A 19 34.26 -29.39 -27.16
N TRP A 20 34.50 -30.48 -27.89
CA TRP A 20 34.85 -31.77 -27.30
C TRP A 20 36.35 -31.90 -26.98
N GLN A 21 37.23 -31.20 -27.71
CA GLN A 21 38.67 -31.20 -27.42
C GLN A 21 39.07 -30.33 -26.23
N VAL A 22 38.26 -29.35 -25.82
CA VAL A 22 38.52 -28.52 -24.63
C VAL A 22 38.10 -29.22 -23.32
N VAL A 23 37.30 -30.29 -23.41
CA VAL A 23 36.76 -31.02 -22.23
C VAL A 23 37.61 -32.25 -21.84
N LEU A 24 38.69 -32.57 -22.56
CA LEU A 24 39.52 -33.76 -22.32
C LEU A 24 41.03 -33.46 -22.29
N ASP A 25 41.45 -32.34 -21.72
CA ASP A 25 42.85 -32.09 -21.40
C ASP A 25 42.98 -31.29 -20.11
N ASP A 26 42.89 -31.98 -18.98
CA ASP A 26 43.77 -31.73 -17.84
C ASP A 26 43.84 -32.99 -16.96
N GLY A 27 45.09 -33.45 -16.82
CA GLY A 27 45.47 -34.79 -16.44
C GLY A 27 45.60 -35.03 -14.93
N GLU A 28 45.70 -36.32 -14.64
CA GLU A 28 46.01 -36.91 -13.34
C GLU A 28 47.38 -36.45 -12.80
N GLY A 29 47.42 -36.13 -11.50
CA GLY A 29 48.63 -36.00 -10.70
C GLY A 29 48.38 -36.48 -9.27
N GLU A 30 49.07 -37.55 -8.87
CA GLU A 30 48.91 -38.24 -7.58
C GLU A 30 49.49 -37.48 -6.35
N ARG A 31 48.73 -37.59 -5.24
CA ARG A 31 49.11 -37.74 -3.81
C ARG A 31 50.14 -36.78 -3.17
N GLN A 32 49.71 -36.11 -2.11
CA GLN A 32 50.30 -36.26 -0.76
C GLN A 32 49.36 -35.79 0.36
N ASN A 33 49.35 -36.55 1.45
CA ASN A 33 48.64 -36.29 2.71
C ASN A 33 49.44 -35.27 3.53
N SER A 34 48.81 -34.19 3.96
CA SER A 34 49.25 -33.39 5.11
C SER A 34 48.02 -32.76 5.77
N ASN A 35 47.71 -33.21 6.98
CA ASN A 35 46.84 -32.51 7.90
C ASN A 35 47.45 -31.14 8.18
N GLU A 36 46.68 -30.07 7.96
CA GLU A 36 46.85 -28.80 8.65
C GLU A 36 45.46 -28.16 8.78
N GLU A 37 45.04 -27.98 10.04
CA GLU A 37 43.89 -27.18 10.44
C GLU A 37 44.01 -25.77 9.87
N SER A 38 43.01 -25.32 9.11
CA SER A 38 42.73 -23.89 8.94
C SER A 38 41.26 -23.65 9.24
N ALA A 39 41.03 -22.74 10.19
CA ALA A 39 39.77 -22.42 10.81
C ALA A 39 38.64 -22.12 9.81
N ASP A 40 37.45 -22.61 10.14
CA ASP A 40 36.18 -22.17 9.55
C ASP A 40 36.07 -20.63 9.64
N GLU A 41 36.08 -19.96 8.49
CA GLU A 41 35.40 -18.67 8.37
C GLU A 41 33.91 -18.97 8.14
N PRO A 42 32.99 -18.41 8.95
CA PRO A 42 31.58 -18.59 8.68
C PRO A 42 31.23 -17.84 7.39
N ASP A 43 30.52 -18.56 6.53
CA ASP A 43 29.89 -18.06 5.32
C ASP A 43 28.87 -16.96 5.66
N HIS A 44 29.33 -15.71 5.67
CA HIS A 44 28.50 -14.54 5.93
C HIS A 44 27.50 -14.22 4.79
N GLN A 45 27.32 -15.10 3.80
CA GLN A 45 26.34 -14.90 2.72
C GLN A 45 25.06 -15.73 2.89
N GLN A 46 24.98 -16.61 3.90
CA GLN A 46 23.80 -17.44 4.14
C GLN A 46 22.91 -16.99 5.30
N GLU A 47 23.30 -15.95 6.06
CA GLU A 47 22.49 -15.38 7.15
C GLU A 47 21.61 -14.17 6.72
N GLN A 48 21.72 -13.72 5.46
CA GLN A 48 21.01 -12.52 4.98
C GLN A 48 19.76 -12.84 4.13
N GLU A 49 19.36 -14.11 4.02
CA GLU A 49 18.18 -14.57 3.27
C GLU A 49 16.91 -14.74 4.12
N ASP A 50 16.97 -14.57 5.45
CA ASP A 50 15.83 -14.71 6.37
C ASP A 50 15.42 -13.39 7.06
N LEU A 51 15.23 -12.31 6.30
CA LEU A 51 14.35 -11.20 6.71
C LEU A 51 12.95 -11.39 6.11
N LEU A 52 12.43 -12.61 6.24
CA LEU A 52 11.00 -12.89 6.23
C LEU A 52 10.53 -12.72 7.67
N TYR A 53 9.92 -11.58 8.02
CA TYR A 53 9.16 -11.47 9.28
C TYR A 53 7.99 -12.43 9.20
N SER A 54 8.25 -13.64 9.64
CA SER A 54 7.35 -14.77 9.71
C SER A 54 6.39 -14.54 10.87
N THR A 55 5.13 -14.92 10.70
CA THR A 55 4.18 -15.06 11.81
C THR A 55 4.55 -16.24 12.74
N GLU A 56 5.76 -16.79 12.63
CA GLU A 56 6.30 -17.91 13.40
C GLU A 56 6.14 -17.78 14.92
N ASP A 57 6.10 -16.56 15.45
CA ASP A 57 5.92 -16.31 16.89
C ASP A 57 4.45 -16.10 17.31
N MET A 58 3.50 -16.21 16.39
CA MET A 58 2.06 -16.10 16.69
C MET A 58 1.33 -17.40 16.38
N ASP A 59 0.69 -17.98 17.41
CA ASP A 59 -0.35 -18.98 17.22
C ASP A 59 -1.66 -18.28 16.82
N TYR A 60 -2.10 -18.46 15.57
CA TYR A 60 -3.37 -17.91 15.07
C TYR A 60 -4.17 -18.94 14.28
N GLU A 61 -5.49 -18.75 14.27
CA GLU A 61 -6.41 -19.47 13.39
C GLU A 61 -6.97 -18.50 12.35
N ILE A 62 -7.10 -18.97 11.10
CA ILE A 62 -7.70 -18.19 10.01
C ILE A 62 -9.15 -18.62 9.85
N GLU A 63 -10.06 -17.66 9.95
CA GLU A 63 -11.48 -17.83 9.63
C GLU A 63 -11.86 -17.00 8.40
N VAL A 64 -12.61 -17.60 7.47
CA VAL A 64 -13.18 -16.88 6.32
C VAL A 64 -14.51 -16.26 6.74
N ILE A 65 -14.55 -14.92 6.81
CA ILE A 65 -15.73 -14.15 7.24
C ILE A 65 -16.56 -13.57 6.08
N GLY A 66 -16.07 -13.72 4.85
CA GLY A 66 -16.74 -13.29 3.61
C GLY A 66 -16.04 -13.88 2.39
N GLU A 67 -16.82 -14.33 1.42
CA GLU A 67 -16.36 -14.94 0.17
C GLU A 67 -17.13 -14.37 -1.04
N ASP A 68 -16.69 -14.71 -2.25
CA ASP A 68 -17.28 -14.24 -3.52
C ASP A 68 -17.37 -12.71 -3.67
N LEU A 69 -16.48 -11.97 -2.98
CA LEU A 69 -16.36 -10.53 -3.08
C LEU A 69 -15.59 -10.10 -4.34
N GLU A 70 -16.06 -9.03 -4.99
CA GLU A 70 -15.48 -8.43 -6.18
C GLU A 70 -14.57 -7.26 -5.81
N ILE A 71 -13.28 -7.53 -5.65
CA ILE A 71 -12.25 -6.52 -5.33
C ILE A 71 -12.63 -5.74 -4.04
N PRO A 72 -12.75 -6.43 -2.90
CA PRO A 72 -12.97 -5.76 -1.62
C PRO A 72 -11.79 -4.83 -1.31
N TRP A 73 -12.07 -3.58 -0.95
CA TRP A 73 -11.05 -2.51 -0.86
C TRP A 73 -10.81 -2.03 0.58
N SER A 74 -11.86 -1.85 1.38
CA SER A 74 -11.76 -1.43 2.77
C SER A 74 -12.84 -2.06 3.64
N ILE A 75 -12.49 -2.29 4.90
CA ILE A 75 -13.35 -2.90 5.91
C ILE A 75 -13.55 -1.88 7.03
N ALA A 76 -14.80 -1.64 7.43
CA ALA A 76 -15.16 -0.79 8.56
C ALA A 76 -16.01 -1.60 9.56
N PRO A 77 -15.45 -1.96 10.73
CA PRO A 77 -16.20 -2.62 11.78
C PRO A 77 -17.31 -1.73 12.37
N LEU A 78 -18.46 -2.34 12.68
CA LEU A 78 -19.55 -1.70 13.41
C LEU A 78 -19.52 -2.11 14.90
N PRO A 79 -20.07 -1.29 15.81
CA PRO A 79 -20.08 -1.62 17.25
C PRO A 79 -20.81 -2.92 17.61
N ASP A 80 -21.73 -3.38 16.75
CA ASP A 80 -22.48 -4.62 16.94
C ASP A 80 -21.77 -5.87 16.37
N GLY A 81 -20.53 -5.73 15.89
CA GLY A 81 -19.69 -6.82 15.38
C GLY A 81 -19.85 -7.09 13.89
N ARG A 82 -20.81 -6.44 13.23
CA ARG A 82 -20.96 -6.52 11.77
C ARG A 82 -19.86 -5.73 11.08
N LEU A 83 -19.59 -6.03 9.81
CA LEU A 83 -18.57 -5.33 9.03
C LEU A 83 -19.19 -4.72 7.77
N LEU A 84 -18.89 -3.44 7.50
CA LEU A 84 -19.11 -2.85 6.19
C LEU A 84 -17.86 -3.07 5.34
N VAL A 85 -18.05 -3.50 4.09
CA VAL A 85 -16.96 -3.71 3.13
C VAL A 85 -17.28 -2.97 1.85
N THR A 86 -16.33 -2.19 1.36
CA THR A 86 -16.43 -1.59 0.02
C THR A 86 -15.90 -2.55 -1.02
N GLU A 87 -16.64 -2.71 -2.10
CA GLU A 87 -16.18 -3.36 -3.33
C GLU A 87 -15.94 -2.29 -4.38
N ARG A 88 -14.75 -2.32 -5.00
CA ARG A 88 -14.32 -1.29 -5.96
C ARG A 88 -15.32 -1.00 -7.08
N PRO A 89 -16.09 -1.97 -7.61
CA PRO A 89 -17.17 -1.71 -8.57
C PRO A 89 -18.31 -0.78 -8.11
N GLY A 90 -18.38 -0.39 -6.82
CA GLY A 90 -19.36 0.59 -6.33
C GLY A 90 -20.40 0.03 -5.36
N ARG A 91 -20.10 -1.07 -4.67
CA ARG A 91 -21.02 -1.71 -3.72
C ARG A 91 -20.49 -1.62 -2.28
N VAL A 92 -21.39 -1.37 -1.34
CA VAL A 92 -21.13 -1.52 0.10
C VAL A 92 -21.85 -2.78 0.59
N ILE A 93 -21.07 -3.77 0.98
CA ILE A 93 -21.53 -5.05 1.50
C ILE A 93 -21.56 -4.98 3.03
N LEU A 94 -22.61 -5.53 3.65
CA LEU A 94 -22.65 -5.75 5.08
C LEU A 94 -22.43 -7.25 5.33
N LEU A 95 -21.31 -7.59 5.94
CA LEU A 95 -21.04 -8.96 6.38
C LEU A 95 -21.86 -9.26 7.64
N ASP A 96 -23.15 -9.50 7.39
CA ASP A 96 -24.20 -9.97 8.32
C ASP A 96 -25.42 -10.45 7.51
N GLY A 97 -25.15 -11.14 6.39
CA GLY A 97 -26.19 -11.75 5.56
C GLY A 97 -26.76 -10.91 4.41
N GLY A 98 -26.11 -9.84 3.94
CA GLY A 98 -26.54 -9.17 2.70
C GLY A 98 -25.78 -7.93 2.22
N GLU A 99 -26.13 -7.46 1.03
CA GLU A 99 -25.66 -6.18 0.47
C GLU A 99 -26.52 -5.01 0.98
N VAL A 100 -25.89 -3.88 1.34
CA VAL A 100 -26.55 -2.73 1.97
C VAL A 100 -26.74 -1.54 1.03
N ARG A 101 -25.89 -1.37 0.01
CA ARG A 101 -26.10 -0.33 -1.02
C ARG A 101 -25.26 -0.55 -2.28
N VAL A 102 -25.90 -0.38 -3.44
CA VAL A 102 -25.23 -0.09 -4.72
C VAL A 102 -25.18 1.43 -4.88
N LEU A 103 -23.99 2.01 -5.02
CA LEU A 103 -23.84 3.44 -5.33
C LEU A 103 -24.09 3.70 -6.81
N ARG A 104 -24.86 4.75 -7.09
CA ARG A 104 -24.95 5.36 -8.42
C ARG A 104 -23.88 6.47 -8.44
N ASP A 105 -23.22 6.68 -9.57
CA ASP A 105 -22.18 7.71 -9.78
C ASP A 105 -20.74 7.38 -9.28
N VAL A 106 -20.41 6.09 -9.15
CA VAL A 106 -19.02 5.61 -8.98
C VAL A 106 -18.44 5.16 -10.33
N GLU A 107 -17.21 5.57 -10.62
CA GLU A 107 -16.45 5.13 -11.81
C GLU A 107 -15.44 4.03 -11.44
N HIS A 108 -15.69 2.80 -11.88
CA HIS A 108 -14.70 1.72 -11.76
C HIS A 108 -13.84 1.66 -13.02
N VAL A 109 -12.66 2.29 -12.95
CA VAL A 109 -11.69 2.34 -14.06
C VAL A 109 -10.26 2.25 -13.53
N GLY A 110 -9.52 1.23 -13.98
CA GLY A 110 -8.17 0.96 -13.48
C GLY A 110 -8.16 0.69 -11.97
N GLU A 111 -7.49 1.55 -11.22
CA GLU A 111 -7.44 1.55 -9.75
C GLU A 111 -8.55 2.39 -9.10
N GLY A 112 -9.28 3.19 -9.87
CA GLY A 112 -10.41 3.99 -9.39
C GLY A 112 -11.67 3.16 -9.15
N GLY A 113 -12.57 3.67 -8.30
CA GLY A 113 -13.82 3.02 -7.93
C GLY A 113 -14.28 3.46 -6.54
N LEU A 114 -15.03 2.59 -5.85
CA LEU A 114 -15.36 2.78 -4.44
C LEU A 114 -14.22 2.22 -3.57
N LEU A 115 -13.55 3.10 -2.83
CA LEU A 115 -12.30 2.79 -2.14
C LEU A 115 -12.52 2.79 -0.62
N GLY A 116 -12.00 3.78 0.10
CA GLY A 116 -12.04 3.84 1.56
C GLY A 116 -13.45 3.92 2.13
N ILE A 117 -13.62 3.26 3.27
CA ILE A 117 -14.79 3.39 4.15
C ILE A 117 -14.31 3.54 5.59
N VAL A 118 -14.93 4.45 6.35
CA VAL A 118 -14.71 4.57 7.79
C VAL A 118 -15.99 5.03 8.48
N THR A 119 -16.23 4.56 9.70
CA THR A 119 -17.33 5.03 10.56
C THR A 119 -16.88 6.25 11.36
N SER A 120 -17.82 7.17 11.65
CA SER A 120 -17.56 8.28 12.57
C SER A 120 -17.08 7.78 13.95
N PRO A 121 -16.23 8.53 14.67
CA PRO A 121 -15.91 8.20 16.06
C PRO A 121 -17.15 8.17 16.98
N ASP A 122 -18.18 8.96 16.65
CA ASP A 122 -19.46 9.03 17.37
C ASP A 122 -20.56 8.19 16.67
N PHE A 123 -20.16 7.09 16.01
CA PHE A 123 -21.06 6.29 15.18
C PHE A 123 -22.30 5.78 15.93
N GLU A 124 -22.18 5.43 17.20
CA GLU A 124 -23.32 4.97 18.01
C GLU A 124 -24.40 6.06 18.15
N GLN A 125 -24.02 7.34 18.09
CA GLN A 125 -24.93 8.47 18.23
C GLN A 125 -25.43 8.98 16.88
N ASN A 126 -24.55 9.06 15.88
CA ASN A 126 -24.83 9.73 14.61
C ASN A 126 -25.02 8.78 13.41
N ARG A 127 -24.61 7.52 13.54
CA ARG A 127 -24.65 6.49 12.49
C ARG A 127 -23.94 6.89 11.20
N GLN A 128 -22.97 7.80 11.25
CA GLN A 128 -22.33 8.37 10.07
C GLN A 128 -21.22 7.48 9.52
N VAL A 129 -21.24 7.29 8.20
CA VAL A 129 -20.23 6.54 7.44
C VAL A 129 -19.65 7.45 6.37
N PHE A 130 -18.34 7.42 6.19
CA PHE A 130 -17.62 8.19 5.18
C PHE A 130 -17.09 7.24 4.11
N LEU A 131 -17.27 7.61 2.85
CA LEU A 131 -16.80 6.86 1.69
C LEU A 131 -15.89 7.72 0.83
N TYR A 132 -14.82 7.12 0.32
CA TYR A 132 -13.98 7.69 -0.73
C TYR A 132 -14.27 6.99 -2.05
N TYR A 133 -14.56 7.72 -3.12
CA TYR A 133 -14.77 7.12 -4.42
C TYR A 133 -14.40 8.02 -5.60
N THR A 134 -14.06 7.37 -6.70
CA THR A 134 -13.81 7.99 -8.00
C THR A 134 -15.11 8.24 -8.74
N TYR A 135 -15.22 9.40 -9.40
CA TYR A 135 -16.33 9.77 -10.28
C TYR A 135 -15.82 10.50 -11.53
N ALA A 136 -16.63 10.54 -12.59
CA ALA A 136 -16.33 11.30 -13.79
C ALA A 136 -17.13 12.60 -13.83
N ALA A 137 -16.46 13.71 -14.11
CA ALA A 137 -17.08 15.00 -14.43
C ALA A 137 -16.29 15.68 -15.54
N GLU A 138 -16.98 16.32 -16.48
CA GLU A 138 -16.34 17.07 -17.57
C GLU A 138 -15.30 16.27 -18.38
N ASN A 139 -15.52 14.95 -18.56
CA ASN A 139 -14.59 13.99 -19.18
C ASN A 139 -13.24 13.82 -18.44
N GLN A 140 -13.19 14.15 -17.16
CA GLN A 140 -12.05 13.91 -16.27
C GLN A 140 -12.48 13.04 -15.10
N LEU A 141 -11.52 12.32 -14.53
CA LEU A 141 -11.71 11.54 -13.30
C LEU A 141 -11.33 12.41 -12.10
N PHE A 142 -12.17 12.34 -11.09
CA PHE A 142 -11.94 12.97 -9.79
C PHE A 142 -12.24 11.94 -8.71
N ASN A 143 -11.77 12.21 -7.50
CA ASN A 143 -12.15 11.49 -6.31
C ASN A 143 -12.87 12.46 -5.37
N ARG A 144 -13.69 11.91 -4.48
CA ARG A 144 -14.32 12.68 -3.41
C ARG A 144 -14.48 11.85 -2.14
N VAL A 145 -14.69 12.55 -1.05
CA VAL A 145 -15.18 12.00 0.21
C VAL A 145 -16.61 12.46 0.41
N SER A 146 -17.52 11.52 0.64
CA SER A 146 -18.90 11.79 1.01
C SER A 146 -19.26 11.09 2.31
N ARG A 147 -20.13 11.75 3.08
CA ARG A 147 -20.72 11.22 4.31
C ARG A 147 -22.13 10.74 4.04
N PHE A 148 -22.51 9.65 4.69
CA PHE A 148 -23.83 9.04 4.67
C PHE A 148 -24.29 8.75 6.09
N THR A 149 -25.58 8.49 6.26
CA THR A 149 -26.15 7.93 7.49
C THR A 149 -26.50 6.46 7.26
N LEU A 150 -26.11 5.56 8.16
CA LEU A 150 -26.54 4.15 8.13
C LEU A 150 -27.85 3.98 8.91
N GLU A 151 -28.94 3.84 8.18
CA GLU A 151 -30.28 3.57 8.70
C GLU A 151 -30.65 2.10 8.43
N GLU A 152 -30.86 1.33 9.51
CA GLU A 152 -31.04 -0.13 9.43
C GLU A 152 -29.88 -0.79 8.66
N ASN A 153 -30.15 -1.18 7.41
CA ASN A 153 -29.25 -1.83 6.48
C ASN A 153 -29.23 -1.06 5.14
N THR A 154 -29.27 0.27 5.19
CA THR A 154 -29.16 1.13 4.01
C THR A 154 -28.41 2.41 4.35
N LEU A 155 -27.50 2.84 3.47
CA LEU A 155 -26.90 4.16 3.58
C LEU A 155 -27.85 5.19 2.96
N THR A 156 -28.07 6.32 3.60
CA THR A 156 -28.92 7.43 3.15
C THR A 156 -28.20 8.79 3.33
N ASP A 157 -28.84 9.89 2.95
CA ASP A 157 -28.40 11.27 3.24
C ASP A 157 -26.96 11.62 2.85
N GLU A 158 -26.61 11.35 1.59
CA GLU A 158 -25.31 11.71 1.04
C GLU A 158 -25.03 13.21 1.17
N THR A 159 -23.90 13.54 1.77
CA THR A 159 -23.35 14.89 1.86
C THR A 159 -21.90 14.86 1.39
N THR A 160 -21.56 15.60 0.34
CA THR A 160 -20.16 15.77 -0.08
C THR A 160 -19.38 16.50 1.03
N ILE A 161 -18.24 15.94 1.42
CA ILE A 161 -17.37 16.46 2.49
C ILE A 161 -16.11 17.10 1.90
N LEU A 162 -15.51 16.44 0.90
CA LEU A 162 -14.37 16.94 0.15
C LEU A 162 -14.54 16.50 -1.30
N ASP A 163 -14.55 17.45 -2.23
CA ASP A 163 -14.82 17.20 -3.64
C ASP A 163 -13.61 17.53 -4.52
N GLU A 164 -13.68 17.14 -5.79
CA GLU A 164 -12.72 17.52 -6.83
C GLU A 164 -11.25 17.20 -6.50
N ILE A 165 -11.00 16.17 -5.69
CA ILE A 165 -9.65 15.62 -5.53
C ILE A 165 -9.24 15.07 -6.90
N PRO A 166 -8.08 15.43 -7.47
CA PRO A 166 -7.74 14.93 -8.80
C PRO A 166 -7.66 13.40 -8.80
N GLY A 167 -8.26 12.79 -9.83
CA GLY A 167 -8.27 11.35 -10.02
C GLY A 167 -7.70 10.96 -11.37
N SER A 168 -7.41 9.67 -11.53
CA SER A 168 -6.94 9.12 -12.79
C SER A 168 -7.25 7.61 -12.87
N GLN A 169 -6.85 6.95 -13.95
CA GLN A 169 -6.92 5.49 -14.03
C GLN A 169 -6.03 4.81 -12.97
N PHE A 170 -4.96 5.48 -12.52
CA PHE A 170 -4.02 4.99 -11.53
C PHE A 170 -3.73 6.05 -10.47
N HIS A 171 -3.22 5.64 -9.31
CA HIS A 171 -2.76 6.54 -8.25
C HIS A 171 -3.86 7.43 -7.66
N ASN A 172 -4.93 6.81 -7.16
CA ASN A 172 -6.04 7.52 -6.53
C ASN A 172 -5.93 7.61 -5.00
N GLY A 173 -4.95 6.95 -4.37
CA GLY A 173 -4.90 6.80 -2.92
C GLY A 173 -6.19 6.17 -2.39
N GLY A 174 -6.89 6.88 -1.50
CA GLY A 174 -8.29 6.60 -1.16
C GLY A 174 -8.53 5.97 0.20
N ARG A 175 -7.52 5.87 1.07
CA ARG A 175 -7.69 5.38 2.44
C ARG A 175 -8.28 6.50 3.31
N LEU A 176 -9.19 6.11 4.20
CA LEU A 176 -9.79 6.98 5.21
C LEU A 176 -9.49 6.41 6.61
N LYS A 177 -9.11 7.27 7.56
CA LYS A 177 -9.04 6.95 8.99
C LYS A 177 -9.41 8.19 9.80
N PHE A 178 -10.11 8.00 10.91
CA PHE A 178 -10.16 9.04 11.94
C PHE A 178 -8.92 8.96 12.81
N GLY A 179 -8.34 10.11 13.13
CA GLY A 179 -7.23 10.22 14.07
C GLY A 179 -7.67 10.31 15.53
N PRO A 180 -6.74 10.18 16.49
CA PRO A 180 -7.00 10.35 17.92
C PRO A 180 -7.47 11.78 18.27
N ASP A 181 -7.30 12.73 17.35
CA ASP A 181 -7.76 14.12 17.41
C ASP A 181 -9.19 14.32 16.83
N GLN A 182 -9.88 13.22 16.51
CA GLN A 182 -11.23 13.18 15.93
C GLN A 182 -11.32 13.84 14.54
N LYS A 183 -10.20 14.02 13.83
CA LYS A 183 -10.18 14.53 12.46
C LYS A 183 -10.17 13.38 11.46
N LEU A 184 -10.70 13.63 10.27
CA LEU A 184 -10.68 12.68 9.16
C LEU A 184 -9.40 12.88 8.35
N TYR A 185 -8.63 11.81 8.22
CA TYR A 185 -7.44 11.74 7.40
C TYR A 185 -7.75 11.01 6.09
N VAL A 186 -7.23 11.54 4.98
CA VAL A 186 -7.53 11.06 3.61
C VAL A 186 -6.22 10.93 2.84
N THR A 187 -5.92 9.74 2.32
CA THR A 187 -4.78 9.57 1.41
C THR A 187 -5.20 9.89 -0.02
N THR A 188 -4.33 10.56 -0.78
CA THR A 188 -4.55 10.87 -2.19
C THR A 188 -3.28 10.60 -2.98
N GLY A 189 -3.41 9.90 -4.11
CA GLY A 189 -2.29 9.68 -5.02
C GLY A 189 -2.04 10.87 -5.94
N ASP A 190 -0.93 10.83 -6.68
CA ASP A 190 -0.50 11.89 -7.59
C ASP A 190 -1.36 12.02 -8.86
N ALA A 191 -2.33 11.12 -9.06
CA ALA A 191 -3.18 11.05 -10.24
C ALA A 191 -2.40 11.04 -11.57
N GLN A 192 -1.23 10.39 -11.58
CA GLN A 192 -0.26 10.34 -12.68
C GLN A 192 0.29 11.71 -13.12
N GLN A 193 0.24 12.70 -12.24
CA GLN A 193 0.87 14.00 -12.39
C GLN A 193 1.84 14.21 -11.22
N PRO A 194 3.01 13.55 -11.25
CA PRO A 194 3.89 13.43 -10.09
C PRO A 194 4.29 14.78 -9.48
N GLU A 195 4.48 15.81 -10.30
CA GLU A 195 4.83 17.16 -9.89
C GLU A 195 3.82 17.79 -8.92
N ARG A 196 2.55 17.38 -8.95
CA ARG A 196 1.51 17.88 -8.04
C ARG A 196 1.76 17.45 -6.60
N SER A 197 2.51 16.38 -6.38
CA SER A 197 2.84 15.88 -5.05
C SER A 197 3.64 16.92 -4.25
N GLN A 198 4.49 17.70 -4.92
CA GLN A 198 5.27 18.80 -4.32
C GLN A 198 4.49 20.12 -4.22
N ASP A 199 3.37 20.26 -4.93
CA ASP A 199 2.51 21.45 -4.88
C ASP A 199 1.51 21.34 -3.72
N THR A 200 1.72 22.14 -2.67
CA THR A 200 0.85 22.17 -1.48
C THR A 200 -0.50 22.88 -1.71
N SER A 201 -0.69 23.51 -2.88
CA SER A 201 -2.00 24.01 -3.31
C SER A 201 -2.84 22.94 -4.03
N SER A 202 -2.24 21.80 -4.38
CA SER A 202 -2.92 20.64 -4.96
C SER A 202 -3.34 19.63 -3.89
N LEU A 203 -4.42 18.90 -4.16
CA LEU A 203 -4.87 17.77 -3.35
C LEU A 203 -4.26 16.42 -3.76
N SER A 204 -3.39 16.36 -4.78
CA SER A 204 -2.78 15.11 -5.27
C SER A 204 -1.45 14.80 -4.59
N GLY A 205 -1.20 13.53 -4.28
CA GLY A 205 0.06 13.06 -3.68
C GLY A 205 0.22 13.55 -2.24
N LYS A 206 -0.85 13.44 -1.43
CA LYS A 206 -0.97 14.01 -0.09
C LYS A 206 -1.53 13.01 0.91
N ILE A 207 -1.32 13.33 2.18
CA ILE A 207 -2.28 13.01 3.24
C ILE A 207 -2.98 14.31 3.59
N LEU A 208 -4.31 14.29 3.60
CA LEU A 208 -5.15 15.42 3.96
C LEU A 208 -5.75 15.21 5.36
N ARG A 209 -6.02 16.29 6.09
CA ARG A 209 -6.67 16.30 7.40
C ARG A 209 -7.78 17.35 7.42
N ILE A 210 -9.01 16.89 7.66
CA ILE A 210 -10.23 17.73 7.69
C ILE A 210 -11.10 17.41 8.90
N ASN A 211 -11.98 18.34 9.30
CA ASN A 211 -13.05 18.05 10.24
C ASN A 211 -14.09 17.11 9.60
N PRO A 212 -14.91 16.38 10.40
CA PRO A 212 -15.96 15.50 9.88
C PRO A 212 -17.03 16.21 9.02
N ASP A 213 -17.13 17.53 9.10
CA ASP A 213 -18.04 18.36 8.30
C ASP A 213 -17.39 18.94 7.04
N GLY A 214 -16.11 18.64 6.79
CA GLY A 214 -15.33 19.11 5.65
C GLY A 214 -14.59 20.43 5.89
N SER A 215 -14.80 21.10 7.02
CA SER A 215 -14.04 22.30 7.36
C SER A 215 -12.58 21.98 7.66
N ILE A 216 -11.69 22.94 7.41
CA ILE A 216 -10.24 22.79 7.62
C ILE A 216 -9.92 23.10 9.09
N PRO A 217 -9.21 22.20 9.81
CA PRO A 217 -8.73 22.49 11.16
C PRO A 217 -7.80 23.70 11.19
N GLU A 218 -7.99 24.59 12.16
CA GLU A 218 -7.20 25.83 12.31
C GLU A 218 -5.71 25.56 12.61
N ASP A 219 -5.39 24.37 13.10
CA ASP A 219 -4.05 23.91 13.45
C ASP A 219 -3.39 23.09 12.33
N ASN A 220 -3.96 23.07 11.12
CA ASN A 220 -3.29 22.45 9.96
C ASN A 220 -1.98 23.18 9.60
N PRO A 221 -0.98 22.46 9.07
CA PRO A 221 0.35 23.00 8.84
C PRO A 221 0.43 24.04 7.72
N PHE A 222 -0.55 24.04 6.81
CA PHE A 222 -0.65 25.00 5.71
C PHE A 222 -1.93 25.82 5.86
N GLU A 223 -1.79 27.15 5.74
CA GLU A 223 -2.90 28.11 5.90
C GLU A 223 -4.05 27.81 4.94
N ASP A 224 -5.28 27.77 5.48
CA ASP A 224 -6.51 27.49 4.74
C ASP A 224 -6.44 26.26 3.81
N SER A 225 -5.67 25.23 4.20
CA SER A 225 -5.44 24.04 3.38
C SER A 225 -5.70 22.74 4.15
N PRO A 226 -6.34 21.74 3.51
CA PRO A 226 -6.51 20.42 4.11
C PRO A 226 -5.22 19.60 4.08
N VAL A 227 -4.14 20.07 3.43
CA VAL A 227 -2.89 19.31 3.33
C VAL A 227 -2.27 19.13 4.72
N TYR A 228 -2.01 17.87 5.08
CA TYR A 228 -1.34 17.49 6.32
C TYR A 228 0.10 17.05 6.07
N ALA A 229 0.34 16.29 5.00
CA ALA A 229 1.66 15.85 4.54
C ALA A 229 1.67 15.78 3.00
N TYR A 230 2.84 15.94 2.37
CA TYR A 230 2.95 16.05 0.91
C TYR A 230 4.21 15.37 0.35
N GLY A 231 4.30 15.26 -0.97
CA GLY A 231 5.41 14.55 -1.60
C GLY A 231 5.26 13.03 -1.55
N LEU A 232 4.02 12.54 -1.61
CA LEU A 232 3.68 11.12 -1.65
C LEU A 232 3.22 10.72 -3.06
N ARG A 233 3.39 9.46 -3.44
CA ARG A 233 3.09 8.96 -4.80
C ARG A 233 1.67 8.41 -4.92
N ASN A 234 1.36 7.36 -4.17
CA ASN A 234 0.06 6.70 -4.13
C ASN A 234 -0.17 6.00 -2.77
N PRO A 235 -0.32 6.78 -1.68
CA PRO A 235 -0.51 6.23 -0.34
C PRO A 235 -1.84 5.47 -0.21
N GLN A 236 -1.80 4.21 0.24
CA GLN A 236 -2.99 3.33 0.33
C GLN A 236 -3.26 2.75 1.72
N GLY A 237 -2.35 2.96 2.67
CA GLY A 237 -2.47 2.53 4.07
C GLY A 237 -2.36 3.70 5.03
N MET A 238 -3.10 3.64 6.13
CA MET A 238 -2.92 4.51 7.29
C MET A 238 -3.24 3.74 8.58
N ALA A 239 -2.37 3.85 9.58
CA ALA A 239 -2.60 3.32 10.91
C ALA A 239 -2.04 4.27 11.98
N TRP A 240 -2.73 4.35 13.12
CA TRP A 240 -2.28 5.12 14.27
C TRP A 240 -1.64 4.16 15.27
N HIS A 241 -0.42 4.44 15.70
CA HIS A 241 0.22 3.66 16.73
C HIS A 241 -0.55 3.86 18.06
N PRO A 242 -1.08 2.79 18.68
CA PRO A 242 -2.08 2.90 19.74
C PRO A 242 -1.54 3.49 21.06
N VAL A 243 -0.22 3.48 21.26
CA VAL A 243 0.42 4.06 22.47
C VAL A 243 0.90 5.49 22.26
N SER A 244 1.76 5.75 21.27
CA SER A 244 2.30 7.08 20.99
C SER A 244 1.30 8.02 20.31
N GLY A 245 0.33 7.47 19.56
CA GLY A 245 -0.57 8.26 18.73
C GLY A 245 0.08 8.77 17.44
N ASP A 246 1.19 8.18 17.01
CA ASP A 246 1.86 8.53 15.75
C ASP A 246 1.12 7.94 14.54
N LEU A 247 1.07 8.69 13.44
CA LEU A 247 0.47 8.22 12.17
C LEU A 247 1.53 7.54 11.31
N PHE A 248 1.21 6.36 10.80
CA PHE A 248 1.99 5.66 9.80
C PHE A 248 1.19 5.55 8.50
N ALA A 249 1.86 5.63 7.36
CA ALA A 249 1.24 5.40 6.06
C ALA A 249 2.13 4.55 5.16
N SER A 250 1.51 3.74 4.32
CA SER A 250 2.19 3.00 3.26
C SER A 250 2.01 3.68 1.92
N ASP A 251 3.08 3.70 1.12
CA ASP A 251 3.09 4.33 -0.20
C ASP A 251 3.68 3.39 -1.26
N HIS A 252 3.07 3.38 -2.45
CA HIS A 252 3.58 2.62 -3.59
C HIS A 252 4.65 3.41 -4.32
N GLY A 253 5.84 2.83 -4.45
CA GLY A 253 6.94 3.42 -5.20
C GLY A 253 6.87 3.19 -6.71
N PRO A 254 7.81 3.78 -7.49
CA PRO A 254 7.96 3.48 -8.90
C PRO A 254 8.63 2.11 -9.13
N ASN A 255 7.88 1.15 -9.68
CA ASN A 255 8.28 -0.25 -9.98
C ASN A 255 8.56 -1.11 -8.73
N SER A 256 9.45 -0.65 -7.87
CA SER A 256 9.68 -1.07 -6.47
C SER A 256 9.82 0.23 -5.66
N GLN A 257 10.61 0.26 -4.59
CA GLN A 257 10.76 1.43 -3.71
C GLN A 257 9.45 1.77 -3.00
N ASP A 258 8.70 0.73 -2.64
CA ASP A 258 7.52 0.89 -1.79
C ASP A 258 7.97 1.33 -0.39
N GLU A 259 7.24 2.24 0.23
CA GLU A 259 7.64 2.87 1.48
C GLU A 259 6.62 2.64 2.59
N ILE A 260 7.12 2.54 3.82
CA ILE A 260 6.35 2.76 5.05
C ILE A 260 6.91 4.02 5.70
N ASN A 261 6.06 5.00 5.93
CA ASN A 261 6.43 6.33 6.38
C ASN A 261 5.83 6.62 7.77
N LEU A 262 6.62 7.21 8.66
CA LEU A 262 6.12 7.90 9.85
C LEU A 262 5.66 9.29 9.44
N ILE A 263 4.38 9.58 9.61
CA ILE A 263 3.75 10.79 9.09
C ILE A 263 3.78 11.92 10.12
N VAL A 264 4.55 12.95 9.79
CA VAL A 264 4.69 14.19 10.55
C VAL A 264 3.96 15.35 9.84
N PRO A 265 3.19 16.19 10.56
CA PRO A 265 2.48 17.31 9.97
C PRO A 265 3.41 18.33 9.31
N GLY A 266 3.08 18.72 8.08
CA GLY A 266 3.79 19.74 7.28
C GLY A 266 4.99 19.20 6.50
N GLU A 267 5.36 17.94 6.72
CA GLU A 267 6.59 17.37 6.16
C GLU A 267 6.43 16.84 4.74
N ASN A 268 7.57 16.74 4.05
CA ASN A 268 7.72 16.35 2.66
C ASN A 268 8.34 14.96 2.52
N TYR A 269 7.71 14.05 1.79
CA TYR A 269 8.19 12.67 1.57
C TYR A 269 8.93 12.50 0.22
N GLY A 270 9.27 13.60 -0.45
CA GLY A 270 10.24 13.62 -1.54
C GLY A 270 9.70 13.34 -2.94
N TRP A 271 8.64 12.56 -3.12
CA TRP A 271 8.12 12.22 -4.45
C TRP A 271 7.70 13.49 -5.23
N PRO A 272 8.08 13.64 -6.52
CA PRO A 272 8.83 12.71 -7.37
C PRO A 272 10.32 13.03 -7.49
N ILE A 273 10.83 13.95 -6.66
CA ILE A 273 12.22 14.39 -6.72
C ILE A 273 13.13 13.29 -6.18
N GLU A 274 12.71 12.66 -5.09
CA GLU A 274 13.43 11.57 -4.43
C GLU A 274 12.44 10.52 -3.91
N THR A 275 12.86 9.26 -3.89
CA THR A 275 12.16 8.12 -3.29
C THR A 275 13.17 7.37 -2.44
N CYS A 276 12.74 6.81 -1.32
CA CYS A 276 13.60 6.14 -0.36
C CYS A 276 14.79 7.01 0.07
N SER A 277 14.48 8.23 0.52
CA SER A 277 15.50 9.17 0.95
C SER A 277 16.15 8.71 2.26
N GLU A 278 17.48 8.72 2.36
CA GLU A 278 18.21 8.32 3.57
C GLU A 278 19.03 9.47 4.17
N GLU A 279 19.55 10.39 3.35
CA GLU A 279 20.52 11.41 3.79
C GLU A 279 20.15 12.84 3.39
N ASN A 280 19.00 13.04 2.73
CA ASN A 280 18.58 14.37 2.30
C ASN A 280 17.65 15.01 3.35
N PRO A 281 18.11 16.00 4.13
CA PRO A 281 17.31 16.59 5.21
C PRO A 281 16.11 17.41 4.70
N GLN A 282 15.92 17.54 3.38
CA GLN A 282 14.74 18.17 2.80
C GLN A 282 13.52 17.23 2.74
N TYR A 283 13.74 15.92 2.85
CA TYR A 283 12.71 14.90 2.75
C TYR A 283 12.73 14.00 3.98
N GLN A 284 11.57 13.51 4.38
CA GLN A 284 11.46 12.54 5.45
C GLN A 284 11.95 11.18 4.97
N GLU A 285 12.82 10.58 5.76
CA GLU A 285 13.27 9.22 5.56
C GLU A 285 12.12 8.24 5.87
N PRO A 286 11.80 7.29 4.96
CA PRO A 286 10.82 6.28 5.26
C PRO A 286 11.36 5.34 6.34
N LEU A 287 10.48 4.88 7.23
CA LEU A 287 10.82 3.84 8.21
C LEU A 287 11.31 2.56 7.54
N ALA A 288 10.71 2.22 6.40
CA ALA A 288 11.11 1.09 5.59
C ALA A 288 10.95 1.43 4.11
N CYS A 289 11.93 1.04 3.30
CA CYS A 289 11.86 1.07 1.85
C CYS A 289 12.17 -0.32 1.27
N TYR A 290 11.29 -0.81 0.40
CA TYR A 290 11.44 -2.11 -0.27
C TYR A 290 11.96 -1.93 -1.69
N THR A 291 13.28 -2.07 -1.88
CA THR A 291 13.96 -1.91 -3.18
C THR A 291 14.11 -3.22 -3.94
N ASP A 292 14.39 -4.32 -3.23
CA ASP A 292 14.72 -5.64 -3.79
C ASP A 292 13.49 -6.40 -4.33
N PHE A 293 12.30 -6.04 -3.87
CA PHE A 293 11.04 -6.58 -4.37
C PHE A 293 9.92 -5.52 -4.32
N THR A 294 8.81 -5.80 -5.01
CA THR A 294 7.60 -4.97 -4.95
C THR A 294 6.62 -5.56 -3.94
N LEU A 295 6.39 -4.87 -2.83
CA LEU A 295 5.34 -5.23 -1.88
C LEU A 295 3.97 -4.81 -2.41
N ALA A 296 3.89 -3.61 -3.02
CA ALA A 296 2.67 -2.86 -3.31
C ALA A 296 1.77 -2.77 -2.06
N PRO A 297 2.21 -2.03 -1.02
CA PRO A 297 1.57 -2.01 0.28
C PRO A 297 0.28 -1.18 0.29
N SER A 298 -0.76 -1.76 0.88
CA SER A 298 -2.11 -1.20 0.89
C SER A 298 -2.63 -0.98 2.31
N GLY A 299 -3.69 -1.65 2.75
CA GLY A 299 -4.20 -1.53 4.12
C GLY A 299 -3.12 -1.91 5.14
N MET A 300 -3.09 -1.17 6.25
CA MET A 300 -2.19 -1.43 7.37
C MET A 300 -2.93 -1.16 8.68
N ASP A 301 -2.60 -1.91 9.72
CA ASP A 301 -3.10 -1.66 11.08
C ASP A 301 -2.13 -2.22 12.13
N PHE A 302 -2.14 -1.62 13.32
CA PHE A 302 -1.44 -2.15 14.47
C PHE A 302 -2.30 -3.25 15.11
N LEU A 303 -1.69 -4.28 15.68
CA LEU A 303 -2.41 -5.25 16.52
C LEU A 303 -2.25 -4.87 18.00
N PRO A 304 -3.23 -4.17 18.61
CA PRO A 304 -3.22 -3.90 20.05
C PRO A 304 -3.77 -5.12 20.79
N TRP A 305 -2.98 -6.17 20.94
CA TRP A 305 -3.36 -7.27 21.82
C TRP A 305 -2.72 -7.06 23.19
N GLU A 306 -3.53 -7.02 24.25
CA GLU A 306 -3.07 -7.03 25.66
C GLU A 306 -2.14 -8.22 26.00
N ARG A 307 -1.98 -9.16 25.06
CA ARG A 307 -1.16 -10.38 25.17
C ARG A 307 0.17 -10.30 24.44
N LEU A 308 0.42 -9.26 23.65
CA LEU A 308 1.72 -9.03 23.04
C LEU A 308 2.45 -7.97 23.89
N ASP A 309 3.70 -8.24 24.23
CA ASP A 309 4.59 -7.26 24.87
C ASP A 309 4.99 -6.13 23.89
N GLU A 310 4.60 -6.26 22.62
CA GLU A 310 4.93 -5.40 21.49
C GLU A 310 3.65 -4.94 20.77
N THR A 311 3.78 -3.88 19.96
CA THR A 311 2.69 -3.34 19.12
C THR A 311 3.11 -3.41 17.64
N PRO A 312 3.19 -4.60 17.05
CA PRO A 312 3.64 -4.75 15.67
C PRO A 312 2.63 -4.16 14.67
N LEU A 313 3.18 -3.59 13.60
CA LEU A 313 2.44 -3.08 12.46
C LEU A 313 2.29 -4.16 11.39
N TYR A 314 1.07 -4.38 10.89
CA TYR A 314 0.82 -5.30 9.79
C TYR A 314 0.43 -4.53 8.53
N VAL A 315 1.01 -4.93 7.40
CA VAL A 315 0.82 -4.26 6.10
C VAL A 315 0.42 -5.29 5.05
N ALA A 316 -0.74 -5.12 4.43
CA ALA A 316 -1.20 -5.96 3.35
C ALA A 316 -0.50 -5.61 2.02
N GLY A 317 0.25 -6.54 1.44
CA GLY A 317 0.93 -6.38 0.16
C GLY A 317 0.14 -6.99 -1.00
N LEU A 318 -0.19 -6.18 -2.00
CA LEU A 318 -0.96 -6.60 -3.18
C LEU A 318 -0.13 -7.48 -4.11
N ARG A 319 0.96 -6.95 -4.67
CA ARG A 319 1.86 -7.70 -5.55
C ARG A 319 2.71 -8.69 -4.77
N GLY A 320 3.06 -8.33 -3.54
CA GLY A 320 3.76 -9.21 -2.60
C GLY A 320 2.94 -10.44 -2.19
N ASN A 321 1.61 -10.42 -2.36
CA ASN A 321 0.65 -11.47 -2.01
C ASN A 321 0.85 -12.02 -0.59
N ARG A 322 1.05 -11.12 0.37
CA ARG A 322 1.34 -11.46 1.77
C ARG A 322 0.94 -10.32 2.69
N VAL A 323 0.78 -10.62 3.98
CA VAL A 323 0.75 -9.62 5.04
C VAL A 323 2.13 -9.58 5.65
N MET A 324 2.77 -8.40 5.62
CA MET A 324 4.08 -8.16 6.23
C MET A 324 3.89 -7.68 7.66
N ARG A 325 4.66 -8.24 8.59
CA ARG A 325 4.87 -7.69 9.93
C ARG A 325 6.06 -6.71 9.87
N VAL A 326 5.91 -5.55 10.48
CA VAL A 326 6.95 -4.53 10.67
C VAL A 326 7.02 -4.25 12.16
N ASP A 327 8.19 -4.48 12.74
CA ASP A 327 8.48 -4.29 14.17
C ASP A 327 9.14 -2.93 14.43
#